data_AF-A0A6N6WSD6-F1
#
_entry.id   AF-A0A6N6WSD6-F1
#
_cell.length_a   1.000
_cell.length_b   1.000
_cell.length_c   1.000
_cell.angle_alpha   90.00
_cell.angle_beta   90.00
_cell.angle_gamma   90.00
#
_symmetry.space_group_name_H-M   'P 1'
#
loop_
_entity.id
_entity.type
_entity.pdbx_description
1 polymer ?
#
loop_
_entity_poly.entity_id
_entity_poly.type
_entity_poly.pdbx_seq_one_letter_code
_entity_poly.pdbx_strand_id
1 'polypeptide(L)'
;LAVMISAKQINNLISQDKFDAEAAMKKVSELETLVARAKEADKGGMNFSFINSAGQYQLEAKKYVRRIRDKVPYSDWDKEQLQDANSSWMVEDSFPRALREYNEMVDDYNSLR
;
A
#
# COMPACT_ATOMS: atom_id res chain seq x y z
N LEU A 1 -2.91 -14.83 5.71
CA LEU A 1 -3.41 -15.11 4.34
C LEU A 1 -4.38 -14.03 3.84
N ALA A 2 -5.46 -13.72 4.56
CA ALA A 2 -6.46 -12.71 4.13
C ALA A 2 -5.86 -11.32 3.83
N VAL A 3 -4.94 -10.84 4.68
CA VAL A 3 -4.19 -9.58 4.48
C VAL A 3 -3.47 -9.59 3.13
N MET A 4 -2.71 -10.64 2.80
CA MET A 4 -2.00 -10.70 1.50
C MET A 4 -2.94 -10.74 0.30
N ILE A 5 -4.04 -11.49 0.39
CA ILE A 5 -5.01 -11.57 -0.71
C ILE A 5 -5.61 -10.18 -0.97
N SER A 6 -6.05 -9.50 0.10
CA SER A 6 -6.60 -8.15 0.02
C SER A 6 -5.58 -7.16 -0.54
N ALA A 7 -4.35 -7.17 -0.02
CA ALA A 7 -3.28 -6.28 -0.47
C ALA A 7 -2.92 -6.50 -1.95
N LYS A 8 -2.84 -7.75 -2.42
CA LYS A 8 -2.61 -8.06 -3.84
C LYS A 8 -3.73 -7.52 -4.73
N GLN A 9 -4.99 -7.66 -4.30
CA GLN A 9 -6.13 -7.13 -5.04
C GLN A 9 -6.10 -5.59 -5.11
N ILE A 10 -5.73 -4.92 -4.02
CA ILE A 10 -5.57 -3.47 -4.00
C ILE A 10 -4.45 -3.06 -4.93
N ASN A 11 -3.26 -3.68 -4.83
CA ASN A 11 -2.11 -3.32 -5.64
C ASN A 11 -2.40 -3.43 -7.14
N ASN A 12 -3.06 -4.52 -7.54
CA ASN A 12 -3.50 -4.71 -8.92
C ASN A 12 -4.51 -3.66 -9.38
N LEU A 13 -5.42 -3.21 -8.51
CA LEU A 13 -6.40 -2.17 -8.82
C LEU A 13 -5.72 -0.81 -8.99
N ILE A 14 -4.90 -0.41 -8.01
CA ILE A 14 -4.28 0.93 -7.98
C ILE A 14 -3.11 1.08 -8.96
N SER A 15 -2.60 -0.03 -9.51
CA SER A 15 -1.57 -0.02 -10.58
C SER A 15 -2.11 0.38 -11.97
N GLN A 16 -3.43 0.48 -12.12
CA GLN A 16 -4.05 0.82 -13.40
C GLN A 16 -3.95 2.34 -13.64
N ASP A 17 -3.71 2.75 -14.90
CA ASP A 17 -3.67 4.17 -15.30
C ASP A 17 -4.90 4.96 -14.84
N LYS A 18 -6.06 4.29 -14.84
CA LYS A 18 -7.32 4.82 -14.32
C LYS A 18 -7.99 3.73 -13.49
N PHE A 19 -8.28 4.05 -12.24
CA PHE A 19 -9.04 3.19 -11.35
C PHE A 19 -10.16 3.97 -10.67
N ASP A 20 -11.20 3.26 -10.25
CA ASP A 20 -12.26 3.81 -9.41
C ASP A 20 -11.70 4.03 -7.99
N ALA A 21 -11.45 5.30 -7.65
CA ALA A 21 -10.85 5.66 -6.38
C ALA A 21 -11.77 5.40 -5.17
N GLU A 22 -13.09 5.45 -5.35
CA GLU A 22 -14.05 5.11 -4.29
C GLU A 22 -14.05 3.61 -4.02
N ALA A 23 -14.07 2.81 -5.08
CA ALA A 23 -13.95 1.35 -4.96
C ALA A 23 -12.60 0.94 -4.35
N ALA A 24 -11.50 1.59 -4.74
CA ALA A 24 -10.18 1.36 -4.16
C ALA A 24 -10.15 1.73 -2.67
N MET A 25 -10.73 2.87 -2.28
CA MET A 25 -10.75 3.32 -0.89
C MET A 25 -11.59 2.39 0.00
N LYS A 26 -12.68 1.83 -0.52
CA LYS A 26 -13.43 0.79 0.19
C LYS A 26 -12.54 -0.42 0.49
N LYS A 27 -11.81 -0.92 -0.50
CA LYS A 27 -10.89 -2.06 -0.32
C LYS A 27 -9.76 -1.77 0.66
N VAL A 28 -9.18 -0.56 0.61
CA VAL A 28 -8.13 -0.15 1.55
C VAL A 28 -8.65 -0.07 2.99
N SER A 29 -9.90 0.37 3.19
CA SER A 29 -10.55 0.37 4.51
C SER A 29 -10.82 -1.06 5.03
N GLU A 30 -11.15 -1.98 4.12
CA GLU A 30 -11.27 -3.41 4.44
C GLU A 30 -9.90 -3.99 4.87
N LEU A 31 -8.82 -3.66 4.14
CA LEU A 31 -7.45 -4.05 4.50
C LEU A 31 -7.04 -3.51 5.87
N GLU A 32 -7.36 -2.25 6.17
CA GLU A 32 -7.10 -1.61 7.48
C GLU A 32 -7.70 -2.44 8.63
N THR A 33 -8.95 -2.88 8.45
CA THR A 33 -9.64 -3.76 9.42
C THR A 33 -8.97 -5.12 9.54
N LEU A 34 -8.51 -5.71 8.43
CA LEU A 34 -7.80 -6.99 8.45
C LEU A 34 -6.44 -6.89 9.15
N VAL A 35 -5.69 -5.81 8.92
CA VAL A 35 -4.41 -5.56 9.58
C VAL A 35 -4.60 -5.33 11.07
N ALA A 36 -5.61 -4.57 11.49
CA ALA A 36 -5.94 -4.37 12.90
C ALA A 36 -6.25 -5.70 13.61
N ARG A 37 -7.10 -6.54 13.01
CA ARG A 37 -7.40 -7.88 13.55
C ARG A 37 -6.16 -8.78 13.61
N ALA A 38 -5.28 -8.70 12.60
CA ALA A 38 -4.03 -9.45 12.61
C ALA A 38 -3.10 -9.01 13.76
N LYS A 39 -2.99 -7.70 14.01
CA LYS A 39 -2.25 -7.14 15.15
C LYS A 39 -2.78 -7.66 16.49
N GLU A 40 -4.10 -7.66 16.68
CA GLU A 40 -4.74 -8.17 17.91
C GLU A 40 -4.54 -9.68 18.11
N ALA A 41 -4.50 -10.44 17.02
CA ALA A 41 -4.32 -11.89 17.06
C ALA A 41 -2.86 -12.31 17.30
N ASP A 42 -1.88 -11.49 16.91
CA ASP A 42 -0.44 -11.81 16.99
C ASP A 42 0.14 -11.59 18.41
N LYS A 43 -0.40 -12.33 19.38
CA LYS A 43 0.01 -12.22 20.80
C LYS A 43 1.46 -12.65 21.07
N GLY A 44 2.09 -13.37 20.13
CA GLY A 44 3.46 -13.88 20.24
C GLY A 44 4.51 -13.10 19.46
N GLY A 45 4.11 -12.09 18.67
CA GLY A 45 5.03 -11.26 17.89
C GLY A 45 5.75 -11.96 16.73
N MET A 46 5.49 -13.25 16.50
CA MET A 46 6.14 -14.01 15.42
C MET A 46 5.85 -13.43 14.04
N ASN A 47 4.70 -12.79 13.85
CA ASN A 47 4.30 -12.19 12.58
C ASN A 47 4.53 -10.67 12.56
N PHE A 48 5.26 -10.11 13.54
CA PHE A 48 5.37 -8.68 13.75
C PHE A 48 5.86 -7.93 12.50
N SER A 49 6.92 -8.42 11.83
CA SER A 49 7.46 -7.78 10.62
C SER A 49 6.38 -7.67 9.53
N PHE A 50 5.78 -8.81 9.16
CA PHE A 50 4.71 -8.86 8.16
C PHE A 50 3.50 -7.99 8.51
N ILE A 51 3.09 -7.98 9.78
CA ILE A 51 1.93 -7.18 10.22
C ILE A 51 2.26 -5.68 10.19
N ASN A 52 3.50 -5.31 10.50
CA ASN A 52 3.97 -3.94 10.44
C ASN A 52 4.05 -3.44 8.99
N SER A 53 4.71 -4.19 8.10
CA SER A 53 4.81 -3.85 6.67
C SER A 53 3.45 -3.85 5.98
N ALA A 54 2.53 -4.75 6.35
CA ALA A 54 1.14 -4.68 5.89
C ALA A 54 0.43 -3.38 6.31
N GLY A 55 0.74 -2.86 7.50
CA GLY A 55 0.26 -1.56 7.97
C GLY A 55 0.85 -0.40 7.17
N GLN A 56 2.14 -0.45 6.83
CA GLN A 56 2.78 0.57 5.99
C GLN A 56 2.20 0.58 4.57
N TYR A 57 2.06 -0.59 3.96
CA TYR A 57 1.41 -0.71 2.66
C TYR A 57 -0.02 -0.15 2.69
N GLN A 58 -0.81 -0.51 3.70
CA GLN A 58 -2.17 0.00 3.86
C GLN A 58 -2.21 1.53 3.96
N LEU A 59 -1.27 2.13 4.70
CA LEU A 59 -1.15 3.59 4.85
C LEU A 59 -0.79 4.27 3.53
N GLU A 60 0.24 3.79 2.84
CA GLU A 60 0.70 4.41 1.58
C GLU A 60 -0.29 4.19 0.44
N ALA A 61 -0.95 3.04 0.37
CA ALA A 61 -2.06 2.82 -0.56
C ALA A 61 -3.23 3.78 -0.28
N LYS A 62 -3.59 4.00 0.99
CA LYS A 62 -4.65 4.95 1.40
C LYS A 62 -4.33 6.37 0.96
N LYS A 63 -3.09 6.80 1.17
CA LYS A 63 -2.58 8.11 0.75
C LYS A 63 -2.66 8.30 -0.77
N TYR A 64 -2.13 7.35 -1.53
CA TYR A 64 -2.17 7.40 -2.99
C TYR A 64 -3.61 7.44 -3.53
N VAL A 65 -4.49 6.56 -3.04
CA VAL A 65 -5.90 6.54 -3.45
C VAL A 65 -6.59 7.86 -3.13
N ARG A 66 -6.31 8.48 -1.97
CA ARG A 66 -6.83 9.81 -1.61
C ARG A 66 -6.34 10.90 -2.56
N ARG A 67 -5.05 10.93 -2.91
CA ARG A 67 -4.52 11.89 -3.90
C ARG A 67 -5.29 11.81 -5.21
N ILE A 68 -5.53 10.60 -5.71
CA ILE A 68 -6.26 10.38 -6.96
C ILE A 68 -7.73 10.79 -6.82
N ARG A 69 -8.41 10.37 -5.75
CA ARG A 69 -9.81 10.75 -5.46
C ARG A 69 -10.00 12.26 -5.40
N ASP A 70 -9.12 12.92 -4.66
CA ASP A 70 -9.18 14.36 -4.38
C ASP A 70 -8.53 15.21 -5.48
N LYS A 71 -8.01 14.56 -6.54
CA LYS A 71 -7.36 15.19 -7.70
C LYS A 71 -6.22 16.14 -7.30
N VAL A 72 -5.47 15.78 -6.27
CA VAL A 72 -4.37 16.59 -5.77
C VAL A 72 -3.18 16.48 -6.75
N PRO A 73 -2.78 17.58 -7.42
CA PRO A 73 -1.70 17.53 -8.39
C PRO A 73 -0.36 17.28 -7.70
N TYR A 74 0.56 16.65 -8.42
CA TYR A 74 1.98 16.60 -8.04
C TYR A 74 2.63 17.96 -8.30
N SER A 75 3.62 18.32 -7.47
CA SER A 75 4.51 19.44 -7.79
C SER A 75 5.33 19.13 -9.05
N ASP A 76 5.94 20.14 -9.66
CA ASP A 76 6.77 19.91 -10.85
C ASP A 76 8.00 19.06 -10.52
N TRP A 77 8.58 19.26 -9.34
CA TRP A 77 9.68 18.42 -8.84
C TRP A 77 9.25 16.97 -8.61
N ASP A 78 8.06 16.74 -8.02
CA ASP A 78 7.54 15.38 -7.85
C ASP A 78 7.28 14.70 -9.21
N LYS A 79 6.80 15.45 -10.21
CA LYS A 79 6.59 14.91 -11.56
C LYS A 79 7.91 14.47 -12.18
N GLU A 80 8.98 15.25 -12.01
CA GLU A 80 10.33 14.88 -12.47
C GLU A 80 10.83 13.62 -11.77
N GLN A 81 10.70 13.54 -10.44
CA GLN A 81 11.08 12.34 -9.69
C GLN A 81 10.29 11.10 -10.08
N LEU A 82 8.99 11.23 -10.37
CA LEU A 82 8.16 10.11 -10.83
C LEU A 82 8.64 9.50 -12.16
N GLN A 83 9.43 10.23 -12.96
CA GLN A 83 10.02 9.70 -14.19
C GLN A 83 11.32 8.90 -13.95
N ASP A 84 11.96 9.07 -12.78
CA ASP A 84 13.17 8.34 -12.44
C ASP A 84 12.84 7.09 -11.62
N ALA A 85 13.04 5.92 -12.23
CA ALA A 85 12.77 4.63 -11.60
C ALA A 85 13.55 4.40 -10.28
N ASN A 86 14.68 5.09 -10.06
CA ASN A 86 15.48 4.91 -8.84
C ASN A 86 14.99 5.74 -7.66
N SER A 87 14.25 6.82 -7.92
CA SER A 87 13.78 7.76 -6.90
C SER A 87 12.27 7.95 -6.86
N SER A 88 11.51 7.39 -7.82
CA SER A 88 10.05 7.56 -7.92
C SER A 88 9.29 7.14 -6.65
N TRP A 89 9.83 6.16 -5.90
CA TRP A 89 9.26 5.70 -4.63
C TRP A 89 9.39 6.72 -3.49
N MET A 90 10.22 7.76 -3.66
CA MET A 90 10.39 8.82 -2.67
C MET A 90 9.25 9.84 -2.71
N VAL A 91 8.53 9.91 -3.84
CA VAL A 91 7.40 10.83 -4.01
C VAL A 91 6.25 10.42 -3.10
N GLU A 92 5.81 11.36 -2.27
CA GLU A 92 4.74 11.12 -1.31
C GLU A 92 3.38 10.90 -1.99
N ASP A 93 2.57 10.05 -1.37
CA ASP A 93 1.23 9.73 -1.83
C ASP A 93 1.22 9.26 -3.29
N SER A 94 2.22 8.45 -3.67
CA SER A 94 2.42 7.94 -5.03
C SER A 94 2.26 6.42 -5.13
N PHE A 95 1.94 5.93 -6.33
CA PHE A 95 1.90 4.49 -6.57
C PHE A 95 3.27 3.81 -6.35
N PRO A 96 4.41 4.36 -6.84
CA PRO A 96 5.72 3.77 -6.55
C PRO A 96 6.03 3.65 -5.05
N ARG A 97 5.60 4.62 -4.22
CA ARG A 97 5.73 4.53 -2.75
C ARG A 97 4.92 3.35 -2.21
N ALA A 98 3.63 3.26 -2.58
CA ALA A 98 2.78 2.15 -2.18
C ALA A 98 3.31 0.79 -2.67
N LEU A 99 3.85 0.72 -3.88
CA LEU A 99 4.42 -0.48 -4.46
C LEU A 99 5.68 -0.94 -3.71
N ARG A 100 6.54 -0.02 -3.26
CA ARG A 100 7.69 -0.36 -2.43
C ARG A 100 7.25 -1.05 -1.13
N GLU A 101 6.30 -0.45 -0.41
CA GLU A 101 5.78 -1.03 0.84
C GLU A 101 5.03 -2.35 0.59
N TYR A 102 4.36 -2.50 -0.56
CA TYR A 102 3.76 -3.77 -0.97
C TYR A 102 4.81 -4.87 -1.11
N ASN A 103 5.93 -4.57 -1.77
CA ASN A 103 7.01 -5.53 -1.96
C ASN A 103 7.67 -5.90 -0.63
N GLU A 104 7.92 -4.93 0.25
CA GLU A 104 8.44 -5.21 1.60
C GLU A 104 7.50 -6.14 2.39
N MET A 105 6.19 -5.89 2.33
CA MET A 105 5.19 -6.78 2.94
C MET A 105 5.19 -8.19 2.33
N VAL A 106 5.37 -8.31 1.01
CA VAL A 106 5.48 -9.62 0.33
C VAL A 106 6.73 -10.36 0.79
N ASP A 107 7.87 -9.67 0.90
CA ASP A 107 9.13 -10.26 1.34
C ASP A 107 9.04 -10.75 2.79
N ASP A 108 8.49 -9.93 3.69
CA ASP A 108 8.22 -10.34 5.08
C ASP A 108 7.29 -11.55 5.13
N TYR A 109 6.22 -11.55 4.33
CA TYR A 109 5.29 -12.69 4.27
C TYR A 109 5.97 -13.97 3.79
N ASN A 110 6.87 -13.87 2.82
CA ASN A 110 7.62 -15.00 2.29
C ASN A 110 8.64 -15.52 3.30
N SER A 111 9.21 -14.67 4.17
CA SER A 111 10.13 -15.08 5.23
C SER A 111 9.49 -15.89 6.37
N LEU A 112 8.16 -15.83 6.50
CA LEU A 112 7.39 -16.60 7.49
C LEU A 112 7.15 -18.06 7.06
N ARG A 113 7.53 -18.44 5.84
CA ARG A 113 7.22 -19.74 5.22
C ARG A 113 8.42 -20.67 5.16
#